data_AF-X6CN55-F1
#
_entry.id   AF-X6CN55-F1
#
_cell.length_a   1.000
_cell.length_b   1.000
_cell.length_c   1.000
_cell.angle_alpha   90.00
_cell.angle_beta   90.00
_cell.angle_gamma   90.00
#
_symmetry.space_group_name_H-M   'P 1'
#
loop_
_entity.id
_entity.type
_entity.pdbx_description
1 polymer ?
#
loop_
_entity_poly.entity_id
_entity_poly.type
_entity_poly.pdbx_seq_one_letter_code
_entity_poly.pdbx_strand_id
1 'polypeptide(L)'
;EAGMYRRVGQEFASHDVVTHSKDEYVRYEGAKTVHTNTVEGFYSIFKRGMKGVYQHCAEHHLHRYLAEFDFRYSNRSALGVEDNVRSLIALKGAAGKRLTFHGPRYSEA
;
A
#
# COMPACT_ATOMS: atom_id res chain seq x y z
N GLU A 1 -7.74 18.29 7.81
CA GLU A 1 -6.96 17.65 8.90
C GLU A 1 -7.90 16.85 9.78
N ALA A 2 -7.61 15.57 10.06
CA ALA A 2 -8.49 14.77 10.90
C ALA A 2 -7.94 14.72 12.33
N GLY A 3 -8.71 15.23 13.29
CA GLY A 3 -8.30 15.34 14.69
C GLY A 3 -7.90 14.01 15.34
N MET A 4 -8.42 12.88 14.83
CA MET A 4 -8.04 11.53 15.28
C MET A 4 -6.55 11.23 15.13
N TYR A 5 -5.87 11.82 14.14
CA TYR A 5 -4.43 11.60 13.94
C TYR A 5 -3.55 12.35 14.96
N ARG A 6 -4.09 13.31 15.73
CA ARG A 6 -3.30 14.01 16.76
C ARG A 6 -2.83 13.08 17.88
N ARG A 7 -3.68 12.15 18.28
CA ARG A 7 -3.35 11.17 19.31
C ARG A 7 -2.41 10.09 18.76
N VAL A 8 -2.76 9.54 17.60
CA VAL A 8 -1.96 8.49 16.92
C VAL A 8 -0.56 9.01 16.59
N GLY A 9 -0.42 10.27 16.17
CA GLY A 9 0.86 10.88 15.87
C GLY A 9 1.86 10.90 17.04
N GLN A 10 1.38 10.81 18.29
CA GLN A 10 2.24 10.73 19.48
C GLN A 10 2.96 9.39 19.62
N GLU A 11 2.50 8.35 18.91
CA GLU A 11 3.13 7.02 18.92
C GLU A 11 4.32 6.92 17.95
N PHE A 12 4.56 7.95 17.13
CA PHE A 12 5.61 7.98 16.12
C PHE A 12 6.67 9.04 16.45
N ALA A 13 7.88 8.87 15.93
CA ALA A 13 8.98 9.81 16.15
C ALA A 13 8.70 11.24 15.64
N SER A 14 7.82 11.37 14.63
CA SER A 14 7.37 12.66 14.09
C SER A 14 6.03 12.50 13.39
N HIS A 15 5.20 13.54 13.44
CA HIS A 15 3.94 13.61 12.71
C HIS A 15 3.66 15.04 12.27
N ASP A 16 3.46 15.24 10.96
CA ASP A 16 3.13 16.52 10.36
C ASP A 16 1.77 16.48 9.69
N VAL A 17 1.23 17.66 9.43
CA VAL A 17 -0.12 17.84 8.90
C VAL A 17 -0.15 19.00 7.92
N VAL A 18 -1.07 18.95 6.96
CA VAL A 18 -1.37 20.09 6.08
C VAL A 18 -2.81 20.55 6.28
N THR A 19 -3.02 21.86 6.34
CA THR A 19 -4.34 22.46 6.56
C THR A 19 -5.00 22.89 5.25
N HIS A 20 -5.70 21.96 4.61
CA HIS A 20 -6.43 22.18 3.36
C HIS A 20 -7.47 23.33 3.42
N SER A 21 -8.05 23.62 4.59
CA SER A 21 -9.02 24.73 4.74
C SER A 21 -8.38 26.11 4.65
N LYS A 22 -7.05 26.19 4.62
CA LYS A 22 -6.26 27.41 4.41
C LYS A 22 -5.57 27.40 3.03
N ASP A 23 -6.04 26.56 2.12
CA ASP A 23 -5.42 26.30 0.81
C ASP A 23 -3.95 25.82 0.91
N GLU A 24 -3.59 25.18 2.03
CA GLU A 24 -2.28 24.54 2.22
C GLU A 24 -2.35 23.07 1.76
N TYR A 25 -1.77 22.79 0.59
CA TYR A 25 -1.68 21.45 0.00
C TYR A 25 -0.28 20.82 0.14
N VAL A 26 0.75 21.66 0.14
CA VAL A 26 2.15 21.26 0.34
C VAL A 26 2.82 22.31 1.22
N ARG A 27 3.55 21.86 2.24
CA ARG A 27 4.37 22.74 3.10
C ARG A 27 5.84 22.36 2.97
N TYR A 28 6.68 23.35 2.70
CA TYR A 28 8.13 23.18 2.57
C TYR A 28 8.82 23.67 3.84
N GLU A 29 9.57 22.78 4.49
CA GLU A 29 10.31 23.03 5.73
C GLU A 29 11.79 22.70 5.52
N GLY A 30 12.53 23.64 4.91
CA GLY A 30 13.92 23.40 4.52
C GLY A 30 14.04 22.26 3.51
N ALA A 31 14.72 21.17 3.88
CA ALA A 31 14.84 19.97 3.05
C ALA A 31 13.61 19.04 3.10
N LYS A 32 12.66 19.29 4.02
CA LYS A 32 11.49 18.45 4.24
C LYS A 32 10.29 19.00 3.47
N THR A 33 9.58 18.11 2.76
CA THR A 33 8.33 18.43 2.07
C THR A 33 7.20 17.66 2.74
N VAL A 34 6.23 18.37 3.32
CA VAL A 34 5.06 17.81 4.00
C VAL A 34 3.85 17.90 3.09
N HIS A 35 3.28 16.73 2.74
CA HIS A 35 2.04 16.61 1.95
C HIS A 35 1.42 15.22 2.11
N THR A 36 0.16 15.05 1.72
CA THR A 36 -0.55 13.75 1.70
C THR A 36 -0.54 13.05 0.32
N ASN A 37 0.01 13.69 -0.71
CA ASN A 37 -0.04 13.21 -2.10
C ASN A 37 0.46 11.77 -2.29
N THR A 38 1.51 11.35 -1.59
CA THR A 38 2.04 9.98 -1.69
C THR A 38 1.02 8.94 -1.23
N VAL A 39 0.44 9.14 -0.04
CA VAL A 39 -0.52 8.18 0.53
C VAL A 39 -1.84 8.18 -0.26
N GLU A 40 -2.29 9.35 -0.71
CA GLU A 40 -3.47 9.48 -1.58
C GLU A 40 -3.27 8.80 -2.93
N GLY A 41 -2.08 8.93 -3.51
CA GLY A 41 -1.69 8.26 -4.75
C GLY A 41 -1.73 6.74 -4.59
N PHE A 42 -1.18 6.20 -3.51
CA PHE A 42 -1.26 4.78 -3.19
C PHE A 42 -2.71 4.29 -3.13
N TYR A 43 -3.55 4.93 -2.32
CA TYR A 43 -4.94 4.50 -2.14
C TYR A 43 -5.78 4.69 -3.41
N SER A 44 -5.46 5.65 -4.26
CA SER A 44 -6.12 5.82 -5.55
C SER A 44 -5.87 4.63 -6.48
N ILE A 45 -4.63 4.14 -6.55
CA ILE A 45 -4.27 2.95 -7.33
C ILE A 45 -4.94 1.70 -6.74
N PHE A 46 -4.85 1.52 -5.42
CA PHE A 46 -5.48 0.39 -4.72
C PHE A 46 -6.98 0.32 -5.02
N LYS A 47 -7.72 1.41 -4.77
CA LYS A 47 -9.18 1.46 -4.98
C LYS A 47 -9.56 1.17 -6.44
N ARG A 48 -8.80 1.67 -7.41
CA ARG A 48 -9.06 1.40 -8.83
C ARG A 48 -8.84 -0.08 -9.17
N GLY A 49 -7.78 -0.68 -8.65
CA GLY A 49 -7.52 -2.11 -8.85
C GLY A 49 -8.56 -3.00 -8.18
N MET A 50 -9.07 -2.63 -7.01
CA MET A 50 -10.18 -3.35 -6.37
C MET A 50 -11.47 -3.29 -7.20
N LYS A 51 -11.79 -2.14 -7.79
CA LYS A 51 -12.97 -2.00 -8.66
C LYS A 51 -12.82 -2.69 -10.01
N GLY A 52 -11.61 -2.77 -10.55
CA GLY A 52 -11.35 -3.28 -11.90
C GLY A 52 -10.90 -4.74 -11.92
N VAL A 53 -9.75 -5.02 -11.34
CA VAL A 53 -9.07 -6.32 -11.45
C VAL A 53 -9.57 -7.31 -10.39
N TYR A 54 -9.80 -6.85 -9.16
CA TYR A 54 -10.12 -7.71 -8.02
C TYR A 54 -11.58 -7.58 -7.57
N GLN A 55 -12.51 -7.74 -8.51
CA GLN A 55 -13.95 -7.56 -8.27
C GLN A 55 -14.52 -8.56 -7.25
N HIS A 56 -13.91 -9.74 -7.12
CA HIS A 56 -14.30 -10.79 -6.17
C HIS A 56 -13.31 -10.92 -5.00
N CYS A 57 -13.05 -9.81 -4.30
CA CYS A 57 -12.24 -9.84 -3.09
C CYS A 57 -13.10 -10.19 -1.87
N ALA A 58 -12.88 -11.39 -1.31
CA ALA A 58 -13.41 -11.73 0.00
C ALA A 58 -12.58 -11.05 1.11
N GLU A 59 -13.23 -10.68 2.22
CA GLU A 59 -12.59 -9.99 3.35
C GLU A 59 -11.35 -10.74 3.88
N HIS A 60 -11.45 -12.07 4.00
CA HIS A 60 -10.35 -12.91 4.49
C HIS A 60 -9.12 -12.92 3.56
N HIS A 61 -9.22 -12.41 2.33
CA HIS A 61 -8.10 -12.25 1.40
C HIS A 61 -7.58 -10.82 1.30
N LEU A 62 -8.24 -9.84 1.94
CA LEU A 62 -7.90 -8.41 1.82
C LEU A 62 -6.42 -8.12 2.15
N HIS A 63 -5.88 -8.78 3.18
CA HIS A 63 -4.48 -8.65 3.57
C HIS A 63 -3.50 -9.04 2.45
N ARG A 64 -3.86 -10.00 1.59
CA ARG A 64 -3.02 -10.44 0.46
C ARG A 64 -2.98 -9.39 -0.64
N TYR A 65 -4.13 -8.79 -0.96
CA TYR A 65 -4.19 -7.70 -1.92
C TYR A 65 -3.41 -6.49 -1.41
N LEU A 66 -3.59 -6.09 -0.15
CA LEU A 66 -2.84 -4.98 0.43
C LEU A 66 -1.32 -5.21 0.36
N ALA A 67 -0.84 -6.41 0.71
CA ALA A 67 0.58 -6.75 0.62
C ALA A 67 1.09 -6.69 -0.83
N GLU A 68 0.29 -7.11 -1.80
CA GLU A 68 0.66 -7.07 -3.21
C GLU A 68 0.71 -5.64 -3.78
N PHE A 69 -0.26 -4.78 -3.42
CA PHE A 69 -0.24 -3.37 -3.81
C PHE A 69 0.90 -2.61 -3.15
N ASP A 70 1.19 -2.86 -1.87
CA ASP A 70 2.34 -2.29 -1.17
C ASP A 70 3.64 -2.69 -1.87
N PHE A 71 3.81 -3.98 -2.16
CA PHE A 71 4.95 -4.48 -2.91
C PHE A 71 5.10 -3.76 -4.26
N ARG A 72 4.03 -3.66 -5.04
CA ARG A 72 4.08 -2.99 -6.36
C ARG A 72 4.39 -1.50 -6.25
N TYR A 73 3.78 -0.80 -5.29
CA TYR A 73 3.98 0.64 -5.12
C TYR A 73 5.40 0.96 -4.64
N SER A 74 5.95 0.16 -3.73
CA SER A 74 7.30 0.33 -3.17
C SER A 74 8.41 -0.11 -4.13
N ASN A 75 8.09 -0.92 -5.15
CA ASN A 75 9.03 -1.42 -6.16
C ASN A 75 8.71 -0.91 -7.58
N ARG A 76 8.40 0.38 -7.72
CA ARG A 76 8.04 1.01 -9.01
C ARG A 76 9.22 1.76 -9.64
N SER A 77 9.18 1.96 -10.97
CA SER A 77 10.20 2.69 -11.73
C SER A 77 10.48 4.10 -11.20
N ALA A 78 9.46 4.79 -10.66
CA ALA A 78 9.63 6.11 -10.04
C ALA A 78 10.55 6.10 -8.80
N LEU A 79 10.85 4.94 -8.22
CA LEU A 79 11.82 4.74 -7.14
C LEU A 79 13.13 4.10 -7.64
N GLY A 80 13.35 4.05 -8.95
CA GLY A 80 14.50 3.41 -9.59
C GLY A 80 14.43 1.88 -9.63
N VAL A 81 13.25 1.29 -9.35
CA VAL A 81 13.05 -0.16 -9.40
C VAL A 81 12.30 -0.53 -10.68
N GLU A 82 13.08 -0.93 -11.68
CA GLU A 82 12.53 -1.41 -12.96
C GLU A 82 12.02 -2.85 -12.87
N ASP A 83 11.25 -3.24 -13.89
CA ASP A 83 10.51 -4.50 -13.93
C ASP A 83 11.39 -5.75 -13.75
N ASN A 84 12.60 -5.75 -14.31
CA ASN A 84 13.58 -6.83 -14.14
C ASN A 84 13.98 -6.98 -12.67
N VAL A 85 14.29 -5.85 -12.00
CA VAL A 85 14.69 -5.83 -10.59
C VAL A 85 13.51 -6.22 -9.70
N ARG A 86 12.31 -5.67 -9.94
CA ARG A 86 11.09 -6.04 -9.20
C ARG A 86 10.82 -7.54 -9.29
N SER A 87 10.99 -8.13 -10.47
CA SER A 87 10.83 -9.57 -10.69
C SER A 87 11.81 -10.39 -9.86
N LEU A 88 13.08 -9.98 -9.81
CA LEU A 88 14.10 -10.63 -8.97
C LEU A 88 13.78 -10.52 -7.47
N ILE A 89 13.26 -9.38 -7.00
CA ILE A 89 12.85 -9.20 -5.60
C ILE A 89 11.69 -10.14 -5.26
N ALA A 90 10.70 -10.25 -6.14
CA ALA A 90 9.58 -11.17 -5.97
C ALA A 90 10.05 -12.64 -5.89
N LEU A 91 11.00 -13.04 -6.76
CA LEU A 91 11.57 -14.39 -6.77
C LEU A 91 12.31 -14.71 -5.46
N LYS A 92 13.08 -13.77 -4.91
CA LYS A 92 13.72 -13.94 -3.60
C LYS A 92 12.69 -14.22 -2.49
N GLY A 93 11.55 -13.54 -2.54
CA GLY A 93 10.45 -13.73 -1.58
C GLY A 93 9.73 -15.08 -1.70
N ALA A 94 9.89 -15.78 -2.83
CA ALA A 94 9.34 -17.11 -3.07
C ALA A 94 10.26 -18.25 -2.61
N ALA A 95 11.55 -17.98 -2.35
CA ALA A 95 12.50 -18.99 -1.91
C ALA A 95 12.00 -19.72 -0.64
N GLY A 96 12.06 -21.05 -0.66
CA GLY A 96 11.58 -21.89 0.46
C GLY A 96 10.06 -22.01 0.58
N LYS A 97 9.27 -21.33 -0.26
CA LYS A 97 7.80 -21.43 -0.28
C LYS A 97 7.38 -22.33 -1.44
N ARG A 98 6.66 -23.41 -1.15
CA ARG A 98 6.09 -24.29 -2.17
C ARG A 98 4.58 -24.14 -2.17
N LEU A 99 4.00 -23.85 -3.33
CA LEU A 99 2.56 -23.90 -3.50
C LEU A 99 2.15 -25.38 -3.55
N THR A 100 1.43 -25.85 -2.54
CA THR A 100 0.86 -27.20 -2.54
C THR A 100 -0.60 -27.11 -2.96
N PHE A 101 -0.97 -27.88 -3.97
CA PHE A 101 -2.37 -28.00 -4.36
C PHE A 101 -3.11 -28.76 -3.25
N HIS A 102 -4.03 -28.08 -2.56
CA HIS A 102 -5.00 -28.76 -1.71
C HIS A 102 -6.23 -29.03 -2.56
N GLY A 103 -6.61 -30.31 -2.68
CA GLY A 103 -7.85 -30.71 -3.33
C GLY A 103 -9.07 -30.08 -2.65
N PRO A 104 -10.23 -30.02 -3.34
CA PRO A 104 -11.45 -29.48 -2.76
C PRO A 104 -11.79 -30.24 -1.47
N ARG A 105 -12.08 -29.51 -0.39
CA ARG A 105 -12.66 -30.10 0.81
C ARG A 105 -14.13 -30.38 0.49
N TYR A 106 -14.49 -31.63 0.28
CA TYR A 106 -15.89 -32.03 0.28
C TYR A 106 -16.41 -31.90 1.71
N SER A 107 -17.42 -31.06 1.92
CA SER A 107 -18.20 -31.09 3.15
C SER A 107 -19.12 -32.32 3.06
N GLU A 108 -19.03 -33.23 4.02
CA GLU A 108 -20.02 -34.29 4.18
C GLU A 108 -21.39 -33.65 4.42
N ALA A 109 -22.39 -34.12 3.68
CA ALA A 109 -23.77 -33.65 3.69
C ALA A 109 -24.54 -34.17 4.92
#